data_AF-A0A962AW63-F1
#
_entry.id   AF-A0A962AW63-F1
#
_cell.length_a   1.000
_cell.length_b   1.000
_cell.length_c   1.000
_cell.angle_alpha   90.00
_cell.angle_beta   90.00
_cell.angle_gamma   90.00
#
_symmetry.space_group_name_H-M   'P 1'
#
loop_
_entity.id
_entity.type
_entity.pdbx_description
1 polymer ?
#
loop_
_entity_poly.entity_id
_entity_poly.type
_entity_poly.pdbx_seq_one_letter_code
_entity_poly.pdbx_strand_id
1 'polypeptide(L)'
;MSSIDRSIFKRPQNFAAAALSTLTLLSTGPAVAQSLWYKPPSVRHVERAYRGDPRAQAWLGYLYANGIGVPQNAEKAVYWYHCAADRGQPHAQFLLGMAHDLGNGAPQDFVLAYAWTNQAIARAQGRLRRDWVRIRNAIATKLSLKEMTDAQRLTLDDLRGPDCSAANIVKGG
;
A
#
# COMPACT_ATOMS: atom_id res chain seq x y z
N MET A 1 -34.54 -55.86 5.74
CA MET A 1 -33.84 -54.61 5.37
C MET A 1 -34.22 -53.56 6.41
N SER A 2 -33.41 -53.29 7.45
CA SER A 2 -32.12 -52.57 7.43
C SER A 2 -32.26 -51.12 6.95
N SER A 3 -32.30 -50.18 7.91
CA SER A 3 -32.23 -48.73 7.67
C SER A 3 -31.46 -48.05 8.82
N ILE A 4 -30.17 -47.80 8.59
CA ILE A 4 -29.15 -47.17 9.44
C ILE A 4 -28.08 -46.64 8.47
N ASP A 5 -27.35 -45.53 8.67
CA ASP A 5 -27.59 -44.26 9.36
C ASP A 5 -26.54 -43.26 8.80
N ARG A 6 -26.69 -41.98 9.13
CA ARG A 6 -25.80 -40.83 8.89
C ARG A 6 -24.32 -41.15 8.61
N SER A 7 -23.90 -40.96 7.36
CA SER A 7 -22.50 -40.69 6.99
C SER A 7 -22.36 -39.36 6.24
N ILE A 8 -22.80 -38.27 6.90
CA ILE A 8 -22.77 -36.88 6.35
C ILE A 8 -21.35 -36.25 6.39
N PHE A 9 -20.34 -36.98 6.88
CA PHE A 9 -18.96 -36.49 6.98
C PHE A 9 -17.97 -37.32 6.14
N LYS A 10 -17.63 -36.79 4.95
CA LYS A 10 -16.27 -36.78 4.36
C LYS A 10 -16.25 -36.07 2.99
N ARG A 11 -15.65 -34.88 2.94
CA ARG A 11 -14.74 -34.44 1.87
C ARG A 11 -13.30 -34.79 2.33
N PRO A 12 -12.22 -34.71 1.51
CA PRO A 12 -12.09 -34.29 0.10
C PRO A 12 -11.71 -35.52 -0.78
N GLN A 13 -11.10 -35.51 -1.99
CA GLN A 13 -10.29 -34.53 -2.74
C GLN A 13 -10.53 -34.53 -4.27
N ASN A 14 -10.01 -33.46 -4.87
CA ASN A 14 -9.68 -33.17 -6.26
C ASN A 14 -9.20 -34.36 -7.14
N PHE A 15 -9.57 -34.38 -8.43
CA PHE A 15 -8.73 -33.92 -9.57
C PHE A 15 -9.20 -34.49 -10.92
N ALA A 16 -8.88 -33.73 -11.98
CA ALA A 16 -8.67 -34.13 -13.38
C ALA A 16 -9.80 -34.01 -14.43
N ALA A 17 -9.43 -33.30 -15.50
CA ALA A 17 -9.79 -33.52 -16.91
C ALA A 17 -11.25 -33.37 -17.38
N ALA A 18 -11.60 -32.13 -17.79
CA ALA A 18 -12.42 -31.90 -18.98
C ALA A 18 -12.06 -30.55 -19.63
N ALA A 19 -11.12 -30.58 -20.59
CA ALA A 19 -11.09 -29.65 -21.71
C ALA A 19 -12.34 -29.94 -22.61
N LEU A 20 -12.95 -29.02 -23.35
CA LEU A 20 -12.63 -27.64 -23.75
C LEU A 20 -13.95 -26.92 -24.17
N SER A 21 -13.89 -25.60 -24.40
CA SER A 21 -14.86 -24.85 -25.26
C SER A 21 -16.25 -24.49 -24.71
N THR A 22 -16.33 -23.57 -23.73
CA THR A 22 -17.34 -22.50 -23.77
C THR A 22 -16.71 -21.15 -23.43
N LEU A 23 -16.68 -20.25 -24.40
CA LEU A 23 -16.21 -18.87 -24.25
C LEU A 23 -17.33 -18.01 -23.66
N THR A 24 -17.47 -18.06 -22.33
CA THR A 24 -18.36 -17.17 -21.57
C THR A 24 -17.57 -16.57 -20.42
N LEU A 25 -17.36 -15.25 -20.45
CA LEU A 25 -16.64 -14.55 -19.39
C LEU A 25 -17.40 -14.70 -18.07
N LEU A 26 -16.87 -15.51 -17.16
CA LEU A 26 -17.31 -15.54 -15.77
C LEU A 26 -16.72 -14.33 -15.03
N SER A 27 -17.17 -13.11 -15.38
CA SER A 27 -16.78 -11.87 -14.70
C SER A 27 -17.52 -11.72 -13.36
N THR A 28 -17.46 -12.75 -12.50
CA THR A 28 -17.95 -12.72 -11.13
C THR A 28 -16.90 -12.15 -10.18
N GLY A 29 -16.47 -10.92 -10.48
CA GLY A 29 -16.12 -9.99 -9.41
C GLY A 29 -17.41 -9.65 -8.64
N PRO A 30 -17.34 -9.30 -7.34
CA PRO A 30 -18.53 -9.22 -6.50
C PRO A 30 -19.52 -8.16 -6.99
N ALA A 31 -20.81 -8.42 -6.79
CA ALA A 31 -21.96 -7.72 -7.37
C ALA A 31 -22.18 -6.27 -6.88
N VAL A 32 -21.14 -5.57 -6.44
CA VAL A 32 -21.17 -4.20 -5.92
C VAL A 32 -20.94 -3.14 -7.02
N ALA A 33 -20.64 -3.57 -8.25
CA ALA A 33 -20.31 -2.66 -9.36
C ALA A 33 -21.50 -1.87 -9.96
N GLN A 34 -22.73 -2.10 -9.49
CA GLN A 34 -23.96 -1.48 -10.01
C GLN A 34 -24.42 -0.29 -9.15
N SER A 35 -23.57 0.73 -8.99
CA SER A 35 -24.02 2.03 -8.51
C SER A 35 -23.43 3.16 -9.36
N LEU A 36 -24.29 4.03 -9.87
CA LEU A 36 -23.94 5.07 -10.87
C LEU A 36 -23.02 6.18 -10.31
N TRP A 37 -22.66 6.11 -9.02
CA TRP A 37 -21.72 6.98 -8.33
C TRP A 37 -20.34 6.34 -8.09
N TYR A 38 -20.19 5.02 -8.28
CA TYR A 38 -18.91 4.33 -8.11
C TYR A 38 -17.99 4.62 -9.30
N LYS A 39 -17.00 5.50 -9.09
CA LYS A 39 -15.84 5.63 -9.98
C LYS A 39 -14.71 4.74 -9.42
N PRO A 40 -14.54 3.50 -9.90
CA PRO A 40 -13.38 2.71 -9.51
C PRO A 40 -12.10 3.44 -9.90
N PRO A 41 -11.00 3.28 -9.15
CA PRO A 41 -9.70 3.66 -9.66
C PRO A 41 -9.48 2.94 -10.99
N SER A 42 -9.14 3.68 -12.05
CA SER A 42 -9.18 3.08 -13.39
C SER A 42 -8.25 1.87 -13.44
N VAL A 43 -8.77 0.76 -13.97
CA VAL A 43 -8.14 -0.58 -13.89
C VAL A 43 -6.67 -0.56 -14.29
N ARG A 44 -6.31 0.28 -15.27
CA ARG A 44 -4.95 0.53 -15.73
C ARG A 44 -3.99 1.10 -14.68
N HIS A 45 -4.45 1.94 -13.74
CA HIS A 45 -3.61 2.41 -12.62
C HIS A 45 -3.37 1.30 -11.61
N VAL A 46 -4.42 0.52 -11.30
CA VAL A 46 -4.32 -0.64 -10.41
C VAL A 46 -3.31 -1.61 -11.00
N GLU A 47 -3.49 -2.05 -12.25
CA GLU A 47 -2.56 -2.94 -12.96
C GLU A 47 -1.11 -2.42 -12.97
N ARG A 48 -0.90 -1.11 -13.21
CA ARG A 48 0.44 -0.49 -13.13
C ARG A 48 1.06 -0.62 -11.74
N ALA A 49 0.28 -0.48 -10.67
CA ALA A 49 0.77 -0.65 -9.29
C ALA A 49 1.20 -2.10 -9.03
N TYR A 50 0.42 -3.10 -9.48
CA TYR A 50 0.79 -4.52 -9.42
C TYR A 50 2.02 -4.85 -10.28
N ARG A 51 2.24 -4.13 -11.39
CA ARG A 51 3.48 -4.19 -12.21
C ARG A 51 4.64 -3.36 -11.64
N GLY A 52 4.49 -2.77 -10.44
CA GLY A 52 5.56 -2.07 -9.72
C GLY A 52 5.79 -0.61 -10.10
N ASP A 53 4.90 0.05 -10.85
CA ASP A 53 5.04 1.48 -11.18
C ASP A 53 4.96 2.35 -9.90
N PRO A 54 6.02 3.07 -9.51
CA PRO A 54 6.06 3.78 -8.21
C PRO A 54 5.00 4.87 -8.08
N ARG A 55 4.59 5.50 -9.18
CA ARG A 55 3.53 6.53 -9.15
C ARG A 55 2.17 5.90 -8.97
N ALA A 56 1.93 4.75 -9.63
CA ALA A 56 0.70 4.00 -9.46
C ALA A 56 0.60 3.33 -8.08
N GLN A 57 1.70 2.83 -7.52
CA GLN A 57 1.77 2.34 -6.14
C GLN A 57 1.47 3.44 -5.13
N ALA A 58 2.10 4.62 -5.25
CA ALA A 58 1.79 5.77 -4.41
C ALA A 58 0.32 6.21 -4.51
N TRP A 59 -0.25 6.18 -5.72
CA TRP A 59 -1.68 6.45 -5.93
C TRP A 59 -2.57 5.39 -5.29
N LEU A 60 -2.23 4.10 -5.42
CA LEU A 60 -2.98 3.00 -4.81
C LEU A 60 -2.98 3.09 -3.27
N GLY A 61 -1.85 3.46 -2.67
CA GLY A 61 -1.79 3.76 -1.24
C GLY A 61 -2.70 4.94 -0.84
N TYR A 62 -2.74 6.00 -1.64
CA TYR A 62 -3.67 7.14 -1.42
C TYR A 62 -5.15 6.72 -1.48
N LEU A 63 -5.51 5.83 -2.40
CA LEU A 63 -6.89 5.31 -2.48
C LEU A 63 -7.25 4.50 -1.23
N TYR A 64 -6.35 3.63 -0.75
CA TYR A 64 -6.54 2.90 0.51
C TYR A 64 -6.60 3.82 1.74
N ALA A 65 -5.77 4.87 1.80
CA ALA A 65 -5.78 5.83 2.92
C ALA A 65 -7.11 6.59 3.03
N ASN A 66 -7.80 6.84 1.92
CA ASN A 66 -9.00 7.67 1.85
C ASN A 66 -10.30 6.88 1.55
N GLY A 67 -10.23 5.55 1.38
CA GLY A 67 -11.39 4.73 1.02
C GLY A 67 -11.96 5.00 -0.38
N ILE A 68 -11.15 5.49 -1.32
CA ILE A 68 -11.62 5.93 -2.64
C ILE A 68 -11.68 4.74 -3.58
N GLY A 69 -12.88 4.18 -3.75
CA GLY A 69 -13.15 3.05 -4.65
C GLY A 69 -12.64 1.69 -4.14
N VAL A 70 -11.99 1.66 -2.98
CA VAL A 70 -11.56 0.50 -2.20
C VAL A 70 -11.92 0.75 -0.72
N PRO A 71 -12.11 -0.28 0.13
CA PRO A 71 -12.29 -0.08 1.57
C PRO A 71 -11.09 0.67 2.16
N GLN A 72 -11.35 1.62 3.07
CA GLN A 72 -10.29 2.37 3.72
C GLN A 72 -9.42 1.43 4.58
N ASN A 73 -8.11 1.51 4.43
CA ASN A 73 -7.15 0.75 5.21
C ASN A 73 -5.80 1.49 5.22
N ALA A 74 -5.36 1.94 6.40
CA ALA A 74 -4.13 2.72 6.55
C ALA A 74 -2.85 1.86 6.45
N GLU A 75 -2.87 0.63 6.94
CA GLU A 75 -1.74 -0.31 6.86
C GLU A 75 -1.43 -0.66 5.39
N LYS A 76 -2.47 -0.92 4.60
CA LYS A 76 -2.37 -1.07 3.13
C LYS A 76 -1.81 0.18 2.47
N ALA A 77 -2.24 1.36 2.91
CA ALA A 77 -1.71 2.61 2.38
C ALA A 77 -0.20 2.72 2.61
N VAL A 78 0.25 2.48 3.85
CA VAL A 78 1.66 2.46 4.23
C VAL A 78 2.45 1.42 3.45
N TYR A 79 1.96 0.18 3.31
CA TYR A 79 2.59 -0.84 2.47
C TYR A 79 2.83 -0.35 1.03
N TRP A 80 1.80 0.20 0.38
CA TRP A 80 1.93 0.71 -0.99
C TRP A 80 2.81 1.96 -1.09
N TYR A 81 2.87 2.79 -0.04
CA TYR A 81 3.82 3.90 0.03
C TYR A 81 5.26 3.41 0.17
N HIS A 82 5.56 2.40 0.99
CA HIS A 82 6.89 1.78 1.06
C HIS A 82 7.36 1.30 -0.31
N CYS A 83 6.52 0.53 -1.02
CA CYS A 83 6.85 0.04 -2.37
C CYS A 83 7.26 1.15 -3.35
N ALA A 84 6.59 2.30 -3.28
CA ALA A 84 6.90 3.46 -4.11
C ALA A 84 8.11 4.26 -3.59
N ALA A 85 8.27 4.35 -2.26
CA ALA A 85 9.30 5.13 -1.58
C ALA A 85 10.69 4.53 -1.71
N ASP A 86 10.80 3.20 -1.63
CA ASP A 86 12.03 2.43 -1.91
C ASP A 86 12.51 2.66 -3.35
N ARG A 87 11.57 2.84 -4.28
CA ARG A 87 11.84 3.19 -5.69
C ARG A 87 12.00 4.69 -5.92
N GLY A 88 12.17 5.48 -4.86
CA GLY A 88 12.51 6.90 -4.91
C GLY A 88 11.37 7.85 -5.25
N GLN A 89 10.08 7.44 -5.18
CA GLN A 89 8.97 8.33 -5.50
C GLN A 89 8.74 9.37 -4.38
N PRO A 90 9.00 10.68 -4.61
CA PRO A 90 8.98 11.69 -3.55
C PRO A 90 7.64 11.82 -2.80
N HIS A 91 6.50 11.64 -3.49
CA HIS A 91 5.19 11.74 -2.83
C HIS A 91 4.96 10.58 -1.84
N ALA A 92 5.47 9.37 -2.16
CA ALA A 92 5.34 8.22 -1.27
C ALA A 92 6.24 8.36 -0.05
N GLN A 93 7.48 8.81 -0.24
CA GLN A 93 8.39 9.17 0.84
C GLN A 93 7.76 10.22 1.78
N PHE A 94 7.13 11.25 1.22
CA PHE A 94 6.42 12.25 2.03
C PHE A 94 5.20 11.67 2.77
N LEU A 95 4.43 10.79 2.13
CA LEU A 95 3.26 10.14 2.74
C LEU A 95 3.65 9.17 3.86
N LEU A 96 4.77 8.44 3.76
CA LEU A 96 5.35 7.68 4.88
C LEU A 96 5.80 8.60 6.01
N GLY A 97 6.43 9.73 5.67
CA GLY A 97 6.80 10.77 6.63
C GLY A 97 5.61 11.20 7.49
N MET A 98 4.46 11.47 6.86
CA MET A 98 3.22 11.80 7.57
C MET A 98 2.59 10.61 8.29
N ALA A 99 2.66 9.39 7.73
CA ALA A 99 2.13 8.19 8.39
C ALA A 99 2.82 7.94 9.75
N HIS A 100 4.14 8.08 9.80
CA HIS A 100 4.91 8.00 11.04
C HIS A 100 4.77 9.24 11.94
N ASP A 101 4.53 10.45 11.41
CA ASP A 101 4.26 11.61 12.27
C ASP A 101 2.91 11.52 12.99
N LEU A 102 1.92 10.89 12.34
CA LEU A 102 0.53 10.78 12.82
C LEU A 102 0.18 9.43 13.46
N GLY A 103 1.03 8.41 13.34
CA GLY A 103 0.73 7.03 13.75
C GLY A 103 -0.37 6.37 12.92
N ASN A 104 -0.51 6.74 11.64
CA ASN A 104 -1.62 6.32 10.78
C ASN A 104 -1.21 5.18 9.84
N GLY A 105 -1.56 3.94 10.19
CA GLY A 105 -1.18 2.73 9.43
C GLY A 105 0.27 2.27 9.65
N ALA A 106 1.01 3.00 10.49
CA ALA A 106 2.34 2.67 10.98
C ALA A 106 2.45 3.17 12.44
N PRO A 107 3.34 2.62 13.27
CA PRO A 107 3.67 3.20 14.57
C PRO A 107 4.15 4.65 14.44
N GLN A 108 3.78 5.50 15.40
CA GLN A 108 4.27 6.87 15.46
C GLN A 108 5.77 6.88 15.76
N ASP A 109 6.55 7.54 14.91
CA ASP A 109 8.01 7.61 15.01
C ASP A 109 8.51 8.91 14.35
N PHE A 110 8.98 9.86 15.15
CA PHE A 110 9.46 11.14 14.62
C PHE A 110 10.83 11.05 13.92
N VAL A 111 11.64 10.03 14.22
CA VAL A 111 12.93 9.75 13.55
C VAL A 111 12.66 9.28 12.12
N LEU A 112 11.80 8.27 11.95
CA LEU A 112 11.38 7.79 10.63
C LEU A 112 10.60 8.88 9.86
N ALA A 113 9.71 9.61 10.54
CA ALA A 113 8.97 10.72 9.92
C ALA A 113 9.91 11.80 9.34
N TYR A 114 10.92 12.20 10.11
CA TYR A 114 11.92 13.19 9.69
C TYR A 114 12.78 12.66 8.54
N ALA A 115 13.29 11.42 8.66
CA ALA A 115 14.14 10.80 7.66
C ALA A 115 13.43 10.64 6.30
N TRP A 116 12.21 10.09 6.29
CA TRP A 116 11.41 9.96 5.08
C TRP A 116 11.05 11.31 4.45
N THR A 117 10.70 12.31 5.27
CA THR A 117 10.40 13.65 4.76
C THR A 117 11.64 14.32 4.16
N ASN A 118 12.84 14.11 4.73
CA ASN A 118 14.10 14.56 4.13
C ASN A 118 14.38 13.88 2.77
N GLN A 119 14.19 12.57 2.67
CA GLN A 119 14.33 11.84 1.40
C GLN A 119 13.37 12.38 0.32
N ALA A 120 12.13 12.72 0.71
CA ALA A 120 11.15 13.34 -0.16
C ALA A 120 11.59 14.74 -0.62
N ILE A 121 12.04 15.61 0.30
CA ILE A 121 12.54 16.97 0.02
C ILE A 121 13.73 16.95 -0.94
N ALA A 122 14.66 16.00 -0.78
CA ALA A 122 15.82 15.85 -1.64
C ALA A 122 15.43 15.63 -3.12
N ARG A 123 14.32 14.92 -3.36
CA ARG A 123 13.79 14.61 -4.71
C ARG A 123 12.68 15.57 -5.16
N ALA A 124 12.22 16.48 -4.29
CA ALA A 124 11.16 17.45 -4.57
C ALA A 124 11.67 18.72 -5.25
N GLN A 125 10.78 19.35 -6.03
CA GLN A 125 11.04 20.62 -6.72
C GLN A 125 9.91 21.64 -6.48
N GLY A 126 10.19 22.92 -6.74
CA GLY A 126 9.19 23.99 -6.76
C GLY A 126 8.43 24.20 -5.44
N ARG A 127 7.09 24.24 -5.53
CA ARG A 127 6.20 24.46 -4.38
C ARG A 127 6.27 23.30 -3.37
N LEU A 128 6.22 22.04 -3.84
CA LEU A 128 6.24 20.84 -2.99
C LEU A 128 7.45 20.84 -2.04
N ARG A 129 8.64 21.14 -2.55
CA ARG A 129 9.86 21.22 -1.71
C ARG A 129 9.71 22.23 -0.58
N ARG A 130 9.13 23.41 -0.83
CA ARG A 130 8.93 24.45 0.19
C ARG A 130 7.94 24.00 1.25
N ASP A 131 6.81 23.43 0.85
CA ASP A 131 5.76 23.00 1.76
C ASP A 131 6.23 21.83 2.64
N TRP A 132 6.93 20.85 2.06
CA TRP A 132 7.47 19.71 2.80
C TRP A 132 8.61 20.11 3.75
N VAL A 133 9.45 21.11 3.41
CA VAL A 133 10.45 21.66 4.33
C VAL A 133 9.79 22.27 5.58
N ARG A 134 8.63 22.92 5.46
CA ARG A 134 7.89 23.44 6.62
C ARG A 134 7.38 22.32 7.51
N ILE A 135 6.83 21.26 6.91
CA ILE A 135 6.33 20.08 7.63
C ILE A 135 7.48 19.35 8.33
N ARG A 136 8.60 19.12 7.63
CA ARG A 136 9.84 18.57 8.23
C ARG A 136 10.34 19.42 9.40
N ASN A 137 10.26 20.75 9.33
CA ASN A 137 10.62 21.61 10.46
C ASN A 137 9.67 21.44 11.66
N ALA A 138 8.37 21.25 11.43
CA ALA A 138 7.41 20.97 12.49
C ALA A 138 7.57 19.55 13.09
N ILE A 139 8.06 18.59 12.31
CA ILE A 139 8.53 17.30 12.83
C ILE A 139 9.81 17.53 13.66
N ALA A 140 10.78 18.28 13.13
CA ALA A 140 12.07 18.55 13.79
C ALA A 140 11.96 19.12 15.21
N THR A 141 10.96 19.95 15.48
CA THR A 141 10.70 20.50 16.83
C THR A 141 10.23 19.45 17.85
N LYS A 142 9.90 18.23 17.42
CA LYS A 142 9.51 17.09 18.27
C LYS A 142 10.66 16.15 18.61
N LEU A 143 11.82 16.26 17.94
CA LEU A 143 12.99 15.39 18.17
C LEU A 143 13.97 16.05 19.16
N SER A 144 14.64 15.23 19.97
CA SER A 144 15.87 15.63 20.65
C SER A 144 17.05 15.76 19.67
N LEU A 145 18.15 16.39 20.11
CA LEU A 145 19.37 16.51 19.32
C LEU A 145 19.96 15.14 18.92
N LYS A 146 19.83 14.13 19.78
CA LYS A 146 20.30 12.77 19.49
C LYS A 146 19.46 12.14 18.37
N GLU A 147 18.15 12.11 18.55
CA GLU A 147 17.21 11.55 17.57
C GLU A 147 17.29 12.27 16.21
N MET A 148 17.49 13.59 16.21
CA MET A 148 17.76 14.40 15.02
C MET A 148 19.03 13.93 14.29
N THR A 149 20.10 13.65 15.03
CA THR A 149 21.38 13.19 14.48
C THR A 149 21.24 11.77 13.91
N ASP A 150 20.52 10.89 14.61
CA ASP A 150 20.26 9.52 14.17
C ASP A 150 19.37 9.53 12.91
N ALA A 151 18.31 10.34 12.87
CA ALA A 151 17.45 10.52 11.70
C ALA A 151 18.16 11.10 10.46
N GLN A 152 19.23 11.87 10.65
CA GLN A 152 20.07 12.39 9.56
C GLN A 152 21.07 11.36 9.00
N ARG A 153 21.37 10.30 9.77
CA ARG A 153 22.28 9.22 9.35
C ARG A 153 21.58 8.11 8.57
N LEU A 154 20.26 7.96 8.72
CA LEU A 154 19.48 6.91 8.05
C LEU A 154 19.57 7.03 6.53
N THR A 155 20.04 5.96 5.91
CA THR A 155 20.12 5.78 4.46
C THR A 155 18.79 5.23 3.91
N LEU A 156 18.68 5.11 2.58
CA LEU A 156 17.51 4.46 1.97
C LEU A 156 17.46 2.95 2.28
N ASP A 157 18.61 2.32 2.52
CA ASP A 157 18.67 0.89 2.86
C ASP A 157 18.18 0.65 4.30
N ASP A 158 18.47 1.57 5.24
CA ASP A 158 17.96 1.51 6.62
C ASP A 158 16.44 1.77 6.70
N LEU A 159 15.90 2.54 5.75
CA LEU A 159 14.48 2.88 5.66
C LEU A 159 13.65 1.85 4.88
N ARG A 160 14.29 0.83 4.30
CA ARG A 160 13.67 -0.04 3.29
C ARG A 160 12.44 -0.78 3.80
N GLY A 161 11.38 -0.79 2.98
CA GLY A 161 10.10 -1.39 3.32
C GLY A 161 10.03 -2.93 3.15
N PRO A 162 8.82 -3.50 3.31
CA PRO A 162 8.55 -4.91 3.02
C PRO A 162 8.83 -5.28 1.56
N ASP A 163 9.04 -6.58 1.26
CA ASP A 163 9.26 -7.03 -0.12
C ASP A 163 7.99 -6.85 -0.98
N CYS A 164 8.02 -5.80 -1.79
CA CYS A 164 6.99 -5.42 -2.75
C CYS A 164 7.03 -6.22 -4.07
N SER A 165 7.53 -7.45 -4.05
CA SER A 165 7.40 -8.38 -5.18
C SER A 165 5.93 -8.70 -5.48
N ALA A 166 5.63 -8.96 -6.76
CA ALA A 166 4.27 -9.26 -7.20
C ALA A 166 3.65 -10.50 -6.50
N ALA A 167 4.48 -11.40 -5.97
CA ALA A 167 4.04 -12.57 -5.22
C ALA A 167 3.45 -12.22 -3.83
N ASN A 168 3.97 -11.19 -3.17
CA ASN A 168 3.50 -10.74 -1.85
C ASN A 168 2.33 -9.77 -1.97
N ILE A 169 2.40 -8.88 -2.96
CA ILE A 169 1.34 -7.92 -3.33
C ILE A 169 -0.04 -8.59 -3.44
N VAL A 170 -0.12 -9.83 -3.94
CA VAL A 170 -1.39 -10.56 -4.11
C VAL A 170 -1.81 -11.35 -2.87
N LYS A 171 -0.87 -11.70 -1.97
CA LYS A 171 -1.10 -12.61 -0.84
C LYS A 171 -1.43 -11.92 0.48
N GLY A 172 -1.04 -10.66 0.66
CA GLY A 172 -1.34 -9.94 1.89
C GLY A 172 -0.54 -8.65 2.04
N GLY A 173 -1.14 -7.56 1.57
CA GLY A 173 -1.31 -6.41 2.45
C GLY A 173 -2.70 -6.46 3.07
#